data_AF-A0A223SE69-F1
#
_entry.id   AF-A0A223SE69-F1
#
_cell.length_a   1.000
_cell.length_b   1.000
_cell.length_c   1.000
_cell.angle_alpha   90.00
_cell.angle_beta   90.00
_cell.angle_gamma   90.00
#
_symmetry.space_group_name_H-M   'P 1'
#
loop_
_entity.id
_entity.type
_entity.pdbx_description
1 polymer ?
#
loop_
_entity_poly.entity_id
_entity_poly.type
_entity_poly.pdbx_seq_one_letter_code
_entity_poly.pdbx_strand_id
1 'polypeptide(L)'
;MGAALRLGPMLRNVTDTTATIWLETDAPCRVTVSAREDASVGEVAHAGAFTAHARTFTVHGHHYALCDLSGLPPGATLSYEVRLDDAVVWPQPDAPHPPSFVRTLNHAEPTRILFGSCHTPTDHVPAAVERYGPDMLRAYALRLAERRRAGEGAEPTVLLLIGDQVYADELQPRMREFLRASRAGGVGAATSPAADPARRGAGADRPEGTEADDPADARVRTDRSDRTHATRPPDDEVVFFDEYAELYRQAWSDPDLRWLLSTVPTLMLFDDHDIRDDWNTSGSWRRDIARTPWWARRITSGLGAYWIYQHLGNLRPDQRAADPVFADVRTETGPGRDGGGEPEPGHRDAAEVVDAFAWRAHEEPTTYSWSYRFDIGRTRVLMVDTRCGRDVDDDARRSMLDRTDAAWLDAQLTGDVDHLIVASTLPFLLPTAVHHLEAWNEAVCAGRWGRALRGFGERLRREVDLEHWAAFQRSFHALADTVLGIAAGERGAPPATVLFLGGDVHFSYLAQARPRSGAARPSATRITQLVCSPTCNRLPPLMRRLTSLSTLRLAGGVGAVLSRLAGVRRPPLSWRLAEGPKYQNALATLVLDGRRAEVCWEHVPHASAAVRNDPDGRPPRPPVAELMRRTLSG
;
A
#
# COMPACT_ATOMS: atom_id res chain seq x y z
N MET A 1 7.59 6.43 34.41
CA MET A 1 8.33 6.80 33.18
C MET A 1 7.31 7.44 32.26
N GLY A 2 7.67 8.52 31.55
CA GLY A 2 6.76 9.12 30.55
C GLY A 2 6.63 8.22 29.32
N ALA A 3 5.61 8.46 28.49
CA ALA A 3 5.44 7.74 27.23
C ALA A 3 6.63 7.95 26.30
N ALA A 4 6.99 6.92 25.54
CA ALA A 4 8.05 6.92 24.54
C ALA A 4 7.49 6.73 23.13
N LEU A 5 8.22 7.29 22.15
CA LEU A 5 7.89 7.19 20.74
C LEU A 5 8.31 5.83 20.18
N ARG A 6 7.33 4.95 19.93
CA ARG A 6 7.54 3.59 19.43
C ARG A 6 7.80 3.55 17.92
N LEU A 7 7.01 4.29 17.14
CA LEU A 7 7.16 4.39 15.69
C LEU A 7 6.78 5.78 15.17
N GLY A 8 7.37 6.20 14.04
CA GLY A 8 7.22 7.56 13.51
C GLY A 8 8.20 8.58 14.14
N PRO A 9 7.97 9.89 14.01
CA PRO A 9 6.87 10.49 13.27
C PRO A 9 6.98 10.20 11.78
N MET A 10 5.82 10.11 11.12
CA MET A 10 5.73 10.00 9.68
C MET A 10 4.93 11.19 9.14
N LEU A 11 5.50 11.90 8.17
CA LEU A 11 4.82 12.94 7.43
C LEU A 11 3.92 12.28 6.38
N ARG A 12 2.62 12.48 6.52
CA ARG A 12 1.61 11.84 5.68
C ARG A 12 1.02 12.84 4.69
N ASN A 13 -0.29 13.04 4.70
CA ASN A 13 -0.97 13.98 3.82
C ASN A 13 -0.49 15.43 4.04
N VAL A 14 -0.05 16.09 2.97
CA VAL A 14 0.35 17.51 2.97
C VAL A 14 -0.32 18.24 1.83
N THR A 15 -0.92 19.39 2.13
CA THR A 15 -1.55 20.29 1.14
C THR A 15 -0.76 21.59 1.04
N ASP A 16 -1.33 22.61 0.40
CA ASP A 16 -0.81 23.98 0.45
C ASP A 16 -0.90 24.61 1.85
N THR A 17 -1.78 24.11 2.72
CA THR A 17 -2.13 24.77 3.99
C THR A 17 -2.21 23.84 5.20
N THR A 18 -2.07 22.53 5.01
CA THR A 18 -2.16 21.53 6.07
C THR A 18 -1.08 20.47 5.97
N ALA A 19 -0.72 19.85 7.09
CA ALA A 19 0.16 18.68 7.12
C ALA A 19 -0.22 17.73 8.25
N THR A 20 -0.24 16.44 7.97
CA THR A 20 -0.53 15.39 8.95
C THR A 20 0.74 14.67 9.38
N ILE A 21 0.97 14.60 10.69
CA ILE A 21 2.02 13.77 11.31
C ILE A 21 1.36 12.58 12.01
N TRP A 22 1.73 11.36 11.61
CA TRP A 22 1.29 10.11 12.24
C TRP A 22 2.40 9.53 13.14
N LEU A 23 2.05 8.93 14.27
CA LEU A 23 2.98 8.20 15.14
C LEU A 23 2.30 7.17 16.05
N GLU A 24 3.11 6.27 16.61
CA GLU A 24 2.75 5.27 17.63
C GLU A 24 3.58 5.48 18.90
N THR A 25 2.96 5.35 20.07
CA THR A 25 3.58 5.44 21.40
C THR A 25 3.43 4.14 22.20
N ASP A 26 4.26 3.95 23.21
CA ASP A 26 4.22 2.78 24.10
C ASP A 26 3.21 2.87 25.24
N ALA A 27 2.66 4.07 25.49
CA ALA A 27 1.63 4.34 26.47
C ALA A 27 0.68 5.46 25.99
N PRO A 28 -0.55 5.56 26.52
CA PRO A 28 -1.44 6.67 26.22
C PRO A 28 -0.82 8.00 26.67
N CYS A 29 -0.86 9.03 25.82
CA CYS A 29 -0.29 10.33 26.14
C CYS A 29 -0.91 11.47 25.31
N ARG A 30 -0.52 12.71 25.64
CA ARG A 30 -0.76 13.87 24.80
C ARG A 30 0.41 14.07 23.85
N VAL A 31 0.10 14.13 22.56
CA VAL A 31 1.05 14.43 21.49
C VAL A 31 0.93 15.90 21.11
N THR A 32 2.07 16.57 21.00
CA THR A 32 2.16 17.94 20.49
C THR A 32 3.18 18.01 19.36
N VAL A 33 2.76 18.49 18.20
CA VAL A 33 3.65 18.80 17.08
C VAL A 33 3.77 20.32 16.97
N SER A 34 4.99 20.84 16.96
CA SER A 34 5.25 22.27 16.78
C SER A 34 6.16 22.48 15.58
N ALA A 35 5.65 23.14 14.55
CA ALA A 35 6.38 23.51 13.35
C ALA A 35 6.70 25.01 13.38
N ARG A 36 7.92 25.36 13.00
CA ARG A 36 8.42 26.74 12.97
C ARG A 36 9.31 26.91 11.75
N GLU A 37 9.47 28.15 11.32
CA GLU A 37 10.43 28.45 10.27
C GLU A 37 11.83 28.08 10.73
N ASP A 38 12.56 27.45 9.82
CA ASP A 38 13.96 27.21 10.02
C ASP A 38 14.74 28.39 9.45
N ALA A 39 15.38 29.17 10.32
CA ALA A 39 16.20 30.32 9.93
C ALA A 39 17.36 29.96 8.99
N SER A 40 17.65 28.66 8.81
CA SER A 40 18.65 28.16 7.86
C SER A 40 18.10 27.84 6.45
N VAL A 41 16.78 27.91 6.22
CA VAL A 41 16.14 27.48 4.97
C VAL A 41 15.06 28.48 4.50
N GLY A 42 15.46 29.52 3.75
CA GLY A 42 14.55 30.40 3.00
C GLY A 42 14.75 31.91 3.19
N GLU A 43 14.29 32.71 2.22
CA GLU A 43 14.39 34.19 2.21
C GLU A 43 13.13 34.90 2.76
N VAL A 44 12.01 34.19 2.92
CA VAL A 44 10.72 34.78 3.32
C VAL A 44 10.38 34.36 4.74
N ALA A 45 10.31 35.34 5.65
CA ALA A 45 9.89 35.12 7.03
C ALA A 45 8.36 35.22 7.17
N HIS A 46 7.71 34.13 7.58
CA HIS A 46 6.33 34.06 8.03
C HIS A 46 6.30 34.13 9.55
N ALA A 47 5.59 35.13 10.09
CA ALA A 47 5.45 35.29 11.52
C ALA A 47 4.55 34.18 12.12
N GLY A 48 5.14 33.18 12.78
CA GLY A 48 4.39 32.28 13.66
C GLY A 48 4.98 30.88 13.86
N ALA A 49 4.71 30.30 15.02
CA ALA A 49 4.83 28.86 15.24
C ALA A 49 3.45 28.22 15.03
N PHE A 50 3.42 27.07 14.36
CA PHE A 50 2.21 26.29 14.10
C PHE A 50 2.21 25.09 15.02
N THR A 51 1.13 24.89 15.78
CA THR A 51 1.05 23.81 16.75
C THR A 51 -0.22 22.99 16.55
N ALA A 52 -0.06 21.67 16.57
CA ALA A 52 -1.15 20.71 16.57
C ALA A 52 -1.05 19.82 17.81
N HIS A 53 -2.20 19.41 18.32
CA HIS A 53 -2.29 18.52 19.48
C HIS A 53 -3.26 17.38 19.20
N ALA A 54 -2.92 16.19 19.67
CA ALA A 54 -3.80 15.05 19.70
C ALA A 54 -3.61 14.28 21.02
N ARG A 55 -4.67 13.64 21.50
CA ARG A 55 -4.50 12.52 22.43
C ARG A 55 -4.35 11.25 21.62
N THR A 56 -3.53 10.33 22.10
CA THR A 56 -3.46 9.00 21.50
C THR A 56 -4.82 8.31 21.59
N PHE A 57 -5.19 7.51 20.59
CA PHE A 57 -6.27 6.53 20.66
C PHE A 57 -5.67 5.12 20.71
N THR A 58 -6.39 4.16 21.29
CA THR A 58 -5.87 2.80 21.52
C THR A 58 -6.62 1.80 20.66
N VAL A 59 -5.87 0.93 20.01
CA VAL A 59 -6.40 -0.23 19.29
C VAL A 59 -5.49 -1.41 19.57
N HIS A 60 -6.04 -2.51 20.09
CA HIS A 60 -5.31 -3.73 20.46
C HIS A 60 -4.14 -3.47 21.42
N GLY A 61 -4.29 -2.52 22.35
CA GLY A 61 -3.25 -2.13 23.29
C GLY A 61 -2.11 -1.28 22.71
N HIS A 62 -2.19 -0.90 21.43
CA HIS A 62 -1.26 0.03 20.78
C HIS A 62 -1.84 1.44 20.75
N HIS A 63 -0.99 2.47 20.91
CA HIS A 63 -1.41 3.85 21.08
C HIS A 63 -0.97 4.72 19.90
N TYR A 64 -1.92 5.31 19.18
CA TYR A 64 -1.67 6.02 17.92
C TYR A 64 -2.12 7.47 17.99
N ALA A 65 -1.45 8.36 17.27
CA ALA A 65 -1.88 9.74 17.11
C ALA A 65 -1.68 10.25 15.68
N LEU A 66 -2.63 11.07 15.22
CA LEU A 66 -2.48 11.91 14.04
C LEU A 66 -2.61 13.37 14.46
N CYS A 67 -1.58 14.17 14.21
CA CYS A 67 -1.56 15.60 14.49
C CYS A 67 -1.64 16.38 13.17
N ASP A 68 -2.71 17.16 13.03
CA ASP A 68 -2.97 17.98 11.84
C ASP A 68 -2.55 19.42 12.08
N LEU A 69 -1.43 19.81 11.49
CA LEU A 69 -1.06 21.21 11.35
C LEU A 69 -1.97 21.87 10.30
N SER A 70 -2.47 23.06 10.61
CA SER A 70 -3.38 23.81 9.75
C SER A 70 -2.99 25.28 9.70
N GLY A 71 -3.47 26.00 8.68
CA GLY A 71 -3.14 27.41 8.47
C GLY A 71 -1.69 27.64 8.05
N LEU A 72 -1.03 26.61 7.52
CA LEU A 72 0.35 26.71 7.03
C LEU A 72 0.41 27.62 5.79
N PRO A 73 1.47 28.40 5.59
CA PRO A 73 1.63 29.17 4.36
C PRO A 73 1.92 28.24 3.17
N PRO A 74 1.35 28.49 1.98
CA PRO A 74 1.70 27.75 0.76
C PRO A 74 3.18 27.88 0.39
N GLY A 75 3.80 26.76 0.00
CA GLY A 75 5.22 26.68 -0.36
C GLY A 75 6.22 26.87 0.79
N ALA A 76 5.76 26.88 2.05
CA ALA A 76 6.60 26.99 3.23
C ALA A 76 7.43 25.72 3.49
N THR A 77 8.61 25.91 4.07
CA THR A 77 9.46 24.83 4.61
C THR A 77 9.66 25.10 6.10
N LEU A 78 9.10 24.24 6.95
CA LEU A 78 9.05 24.43 8.40
C LEU A 78 9.71 23.24 9.10
N SER A 79 10.71 23.47 9.94
CA SER A 79 11.22 22.41 10.81
C SER A 79 10.21 22.14 11.93
N TYR A 80 10.12 20.90 12.39
CA TYR A 80 9.17 20.56 13.43
C TYR A 80 9.76 19.65 14.51
N GLU A 81 9.14 19.73 15.69
CA GLU A 81 9.43 18.87 16.83
C GLU A 81 8.15 18.14 17.28
N VAL A 82 8.34 16.97 17.88
CA VAL A 82 7.27 16.19 18.50
C VAL A 82 7.54 16.06 19.99
N ARG A 83 6.51 16.34 20.79
CA ARG A 83 6.51 16.13 22.24
C ARG A 83 5.44 15.12 22.66
N LEU A 84 5.79 14.23 23.60
CA LEU A 84 4.86 13.36 24.33
C LEU A 84 4.83 13.82 25.78
N ASP A 85 3.66 14.24 26.28
CA ASP A 85 3.50 14.82 27.63
C ASP A 85 4.61 15.84 27.96
N ASP A 86 4.81 16.77 27.02
CA ASP A 86 5.81 17.85 27.04
C ASP A 86 7.29 17.45 26.88
N ALA A 87 7.61 16.15 26.89
CA ALA A 87 8.96 15.66 26.60
C ALA A 87 9.23 15.60 25.10
N VAL A 88 10.30 16.24 24.61
CA VAL A 88 10.71 16.18 23.20
C VAL A 88 11.22 14.78 22.87
N VAL A 89 10.59 14.14 21.88
CA VAL A 89 10.94 12.80 21.39
C VAL A 89 11.41 12.79 19.93
N TRP A 90 11.17 13.90 19.21
CA TRP A 90 11.64 14.09 17.85
C TRP A 90 12.02 15.57 17.61
N PRO A 91 13.17 15.86 16.98
CA PRO A 91 14.22 14.90 16.60
C PRO A 91 14.83 14.21 17.83
N GLN A 92 15.39 13.02 17.64
CA GLN A 92 16.10 12.34 18.72
C GLN A 92 17.36 13.13 19.10
N PRO A 93 17.73 13.21 20.40
CA PRO A 93 19.02 13.76 20.80
C PRO A 93 20.14 13.06 20.01
N ASP A 94 21.03 13.83 19.41
CA ASP A 94 22.15 13.35 18.60
C ASP A 94 21.80 12.63 17.28
N ALA A 95 20.58 12.83 16.75
CA ALA A 95 20.22 12.30 15.44
C ALA A 95 21.22 12.77 14.36
N PRO A 96 21.82 11.85 13.58
CA PRO A 96 22.85 12.21 12.60
C PRO A 96 22.29 12.97 11.41
N HIS A 97 20.97 12.94 11.20
CA HIS A 97 20.28 13.52 10.06
C HIS A 97 19.97 15.01 10.23
N PRO A 98 19.80 15.77 9.11
CA PRO A 98 19.25 17.12 9.17
C PRO A 98 17.88 17.17 9.84
N PRO A 99 17.39 18.36 10.24
CA PRO A 99 16.03 18.52 10.74
C PRO A 99 14.98 17.92 9.80
N SER A 100 13.91 17.37 10.39
CA SER A 100 12.73 16.98 9.64
C SER A 100 11.90 18.21 9.32
N PHE A 101 11.41 18.29 8.09
CA PHE A 101 10.62 19.42 7.61
C PHE A 101 9.20 19.01 7.24
N VAL A 102 8.27 19.91 7.50
CA VAL A 102 6.98 20.00 6.80
C VAL A 102 7.17 20.95 5.62
N ARG A 103 6.85 20.49 4.41
CA ARG A 103 6.95 21.28 3.18
C ARG A 103 5.59 21.36 2.50
N THR A 104 4.90 22.49 2.61
CA THR A 104 3.59 22.65 1.96
C THR A 104 3.75 22.76 0.45
N LEU A 105 2.68 22.41 -0.28
CA LEU A 105 2.72 22.39 -1.73
C LEU A 105 2.99 23.79 -2.30
N ASN A 106 3.96 23.87 -3.22
CA ASN A 106 4.20 25.07 -4.03
C ASN A 106 3.80 24.76 -5.47
N HIS A 107 2.69 25.33 -5.93
CA HIS A 107 2.17 25.09 -7.28
C HIS A 107 2.95 25.79 -8.40
N ALA A 108 3.90 26.67 -8.07
CA ALA A 108 4.81 27.30 -9.05
C ALA A 108 6.08 26.46 -9.31
N GLU A 109 6.35 25.46 -8.47
CA GLU A 109 7.51 24.56 -8.60
C GLU A 109 7.13 23.26 -9.31
N PRO A 110 8.08 22.60 -10.00
CA PRO A 110 7.87 21.27 -10.52
C PRO A 110 7.48 20.27 -9.42
N THR A 111 6.44 19.49 -9.69
CA THR A 111 6.01 18.39 -8.82
C THR A 111 6.93 17.19 -9.01
N ARG A 112 7.50 16.67 -7.91
CA ARG A 112 8.47 15.58 -7.91
C ARG A 112 7.93 14.41 -7.10
N ILE A 113 7.38 13.42 -7.78
CA ILE A 113 6.76 12.24 -7.19
C ILE A 113 7.80 11.11 -7.17
N LEU A 114 8.24 10.72 -5.98
CA LEU A 114 8.97 9.47 -5.80
C LEU A 114 7.98 8.31 -5.78
N PHE A 115 8.30 7.18 -6.41
CA PHE A 115 7.48 5.99 -6.27
C PHE A 115 8.25 4.67 -6.40
N GLY A 116 7.71 3.64 -5.74
CA GLY A 116 8.18 2.26 -5.84
C GLY A 116 7.30 1.30 -5.01
N SER A 117 7.57 0.00 -5.12
CA SER A 117 6.88 -1.08 -4.37
C SER A 117 7.88 -2.13 -3.86
N CYS A 118 7.38 -3.18 -3.21
CA CYS A 118 8.13 -4.39 -2.87
C CYS A 118 9.37 -4.08 -2.03
N HIS A 119 9.12 -3.56 -0.83
CA HIS A 119 10.15 -3.23 0.16
C HIS A 119 10.22 -4.34 1.19
N THR A 120 11.18 -5.24 1.02
CA THR A 120 11.53 -6.21 2.06
C THR A 120 12.45 -5.55 3.07
N PRO A 121 12.06 -5.41 4.36
CA PRO A 121 12.94 -4.85 5.37
C PRO A 121 14.15 -5.76 5.58
N THR A 122 15.35 -5.18 5.66
CA THR A 122 16.58 -5.94 5.89
C THR A 122 17.41 -5.29 7.00
N ASP A 123 18.32 -6.05 7.59
CA ASP A 123 19.34 -5.55 8.53
C ASP A 123 20.58 -4.97 7.81
N HIS A 124 20.53 -4.92 6.46
CA HIS A 124 21.57 -4.40 5.58
C HIS A 124 22.95 -5.07 5.72
N VAL A 125 23.04 -6.23 6.37
CA VAL A 125 24.27 -7.01 6.45
C VAL A 125 24.63 -7.55 5.07
N PRO A 126 25.91 -7.89 4.79
CA PRO A 126 26.34 -8.36 3.47
C PRO A 126 25.45 -9.46 2.87
N ALA A 127 25.08 -10.45 3.67
CA ALA A 127 24.24 -11.56 3.23
C ALA A 127 22.82 -11.11 2.81
N ALA A 128 22.23 -10.15 3.54
CA ALA A 128 20.94 -9.59 3.18
C ALA A 128 21.02 -8.77 1.89
N VAL A 129 22.05 -7.94 1.72
CA VAL A 129 22.27 -7.16 0.49
C VAL A 129 22.58 -8.05 -0.71
N GLU A 130 23.27 -9.17 -0.51
CA GLU A 130 23.49 -10.16 -1.58
C GLU A 130 22.17 -10.79 -2.04
N ARG A 131 21.32 -11.17 -1.08
CA ARG A 131 20.03 -11.82 -1.32
C ARG A 131 18.99 -10.88 -1.91
N TYR A 132 18.69 -9.78 -1.21
CA TYR A 132 17.59 -8.86 -1.53
C TYR A 132 18.02 -7.65 -2.37
N GLY A 133 19.33 -7.38 -2.45
CA GLY A 133 19.87 -6.18 -3.05
C GLY A 133 19.90 -4.98 -2.09
N PRO A 134 20.56 -3.87 -2.46
CA PRO A 134 20.55 -2.65 -1.66
C PRO A 134 19.14 -2.09 -1.49
N ASP A 135 18.84 -1.59 -0.30
CA ASP A 135 17.58 -0.89 -0.02
C ASP A 135 17.62 0.52 -0.61
N MET A 136 16.73 0.78 -1.57
CA MET A 136 16.68 2.05 -2.28
C MET A 136 16.05 3.19 -1.48
N LEU A 137 15.17 2.91 -0.52
CA LEU A 137 14.60 3.95 0.35
C LEU A 137 15.68 4.46 1.30
N ARG A 138 16.43 3.54 1.93
CA ARG A 138 17.60 3.88 2.75
C ARG A 138 18.67 4.63 1.96
N ALA A 139 19.03 4.13 0.77
CA ALA A 139 20.02 4.80 -0.09
C ALA A 139 19.58 6.22 -0.48
N TYR A 140 18.29 6.40 -0.79
CA TYR A 140 17.75 7.72 -1.10
C TYR A 140 17.76 8.65 0.12
N ALA A 141 17.40 8.15 1.31
CA ALA A 141 17.43 8.89 2.56
C ALA A 141 18.82 9.48 2.85
N LEU A 142 19.86 8.65 2.79
CA LEU A 142 21.24 9.08 3.00
C LEU A 142 21.66 10.18 2.01
N ARG A 143 21.36 10.00 0.72
CA ARG A 143 21.68 10.99 -0.31
C ARG A 143 20.89 12.29 -0.13
N LEU A 144 19.61 12.20 0.25
CA LEU A 144 18.79 13.38 0.54
C LEU A 144 19.37 14.17 1.72
N ALA A 145 19.78 13.47 2.79
CA ALA A 145 20.43 14.11 3.93
C ALA A 145 21.73 14.83 3.53
N GLU A 146 22.55 14.25 2.65
CA GLU A 146 23.77 14.90 2.14
C GLU A 146 23.46 16.14 1.31
N ARG A 147 22.53 16.03 0.36
CA ARG A 147 22.07 17.14 -0.48
C ARG A 147 21.53 18.31 0.35
N ARG A 148 20.72 18.02 1.36
CA ARG A 148 20.23 19.04 2.31
C ARG A 148 21.37 19.75 3.05
N ARG A 149 22.36 19.01 3.56
CA ARG A 149 23.53 19.62 4.23
C ARG A 149 24.36 20.50 3.29
N ALA A 150 24.42 20.13 2.01
CA ALA A 150 25.11 20.92 0.99
C ALA A 150 24.29 22.13 0.50
N GLY A 151 23.00 22.23 0.86
CA GLY A 151 22.10 23.23 0.28
C GLY A 151 21.82 22.98 -1.21
N GLU A 152 21.93 21.73 -1.65
CA GLU A 152 21.88 21.35 -3.06
C GLU A 152 20.69 20.44 -3.37
N GLY A 153 20.26 20.48 -4.63
CA GLY A 153 19.30 19.53 -5.18
C GLY A 153 17.85 19.86 -4.86
N ALA A 154 16.97 19.35 -5.71
CA ALA A 154 15.54 19.52 -5.53
C ALA A 154 14.97 18.45 -4.60
N GLU A 155 13.94 18.83 -3.87
CA GLU A 155 13.29 17.99 -2.87
C GLU A 155 12.07 17.28 -3.44
N PRO A 156 11.81 16.04 -2.98
CA PRO A 156 10.60 15.33 -3.38
C PRO A 156 9.36 16.04 -2.83
N THR A 157 8.32 16.11 -3.65
CA THR A 157 7.00 16.62 -3.25
C THR A 157 6.26 15.57 -2.43
N VAL A 158 6.32 14.31 -2.86
CA VAL A 158 5.63 13.18 -2.22
C VAL A 158 6.32 11.88 -2.58
N LEU A 159 6.29 10.90 -1.68
CA LEU A 159 6.65 9.51 -1.89
C LEU A 159 5.37 8.66 -1.96
N LEU A 160 5.18 7.94 -3.05
CA LEU A 160 4.11 6.96 -3.25
C LEU A 160 4.68 5.55 -3.12
N LEU A 161 4.23 4.83 -2.09
CA LEU A 161 4.59 3.44 -1.91
C LEU A 161 3.41 2.56 -2.32
N ILE A 162 3.56 1.86 -3.44
CA ILE A 162 2.44 1.28 -4.20
C ILE A 162 2.42 -0.25 -4.12
N GLY A 163 2.31 -0.79 -2.91
CA GLY A 163 2.20 -2.22 -2.64
C GLY A 163 3.42 -2.82 -1.95
N ASP A 164 3.20 -3.86 -1.14
CA ASP A 164 4.23 -4.64 -0.43
C ASP A 164 5.15 -3.79 0.44
N GLN A 165 4.55 -3.08 1.41
CA GLN A 165 5.32 -2.36 2.43
C GLN A 165 5.80 -3.29 3.55
N VAL A 166 5.11 -4.42 3.70
CA VAL A 166 5.42 -5.49 4.61
C VAL A 166 5.14 -6.83 3.93
N TYR A 167 5.82 -7.87 4.40
CA TYR A 167 5.62 -9.24 3.92
C TYR A 167 5.14 -10.10 5.10
N ALA A 168 3.84 -10.42 5.13
CA ALA A 168 3.19 -11.14 6.23
C ALA A 168 3.36 -12.67 6.17
N ASP A 169 3.90 -13.17 5.08
CA ASP A 169 4.10 -14.60 4.76
C ASP A 169 5.52 -14.93 4.29
N GLU A 170 6.26 -13.96 3.71
CA GLU A 170 7.69 -14.12 3.44
C GLU A 170 8.57 -13.53 4.55
N LEU A 171 8.52 -14.15 5.72
CA LEU A 171 9.08 -13.56 6.93
C LEU A 171 10.61 -13.54 7.01
N GLN A 172 11.12 -12.37 7.38
CA GLN A 172 12.53 -12.18 7.70
C GLN A 172 12.94 -12.93 8.97
N PRO A 173 14.23 -13.30 9.13
CA PRO A 173 14.71 -14.05 10.31
C PRO A 173 14.29 -13.41 11.64
N ARG A 174 14.42 -12.08 11.75
CA ARG A 174 14.03 -11.33 12.96
C ARG A 174 12.55 -11.47 13.29
N MET A 175 11.67 -11.42 12.28
CA MET A 175 10.24 -11.62 12.49
C MET A 175 9.92 -13.05 12.88
N ARG A 176 10.57 -14.05 12.27
CA ARG A 176 10.42 -15.47 12.68
C ARG A 176 10.87 -15.71 14.12
N GLU A 177 11.96 -15.07 14.55
CA GLU A 177 12.41 -15.12 15.94
C GLU A 177 11.39 -14.50 16.90
N PHE A 178 10.85 -13.34 16.54
CA PHE A 178 9.79 -12.69 17.30
C PHE A 178 8.54 -13.58 17.43
N LEU A 179 8.08 -14.20 16.34
CA LEU A 179 6.93 -15.11 16.36
C LEU A 179 7.18 -16.31 17.27
N ARG A 180 8.36 -16.93 17.18
CA ARG A 180 8.74 -18.05 18.07
C ARG A 180 8.71 -17.64 19.54
N ALA A 181 9.26 -16.47 19.87
CA ALA A 181 9.32 -15.98 21.24
C ALA A 181 7.94 -15.58 21.79
N SER A 182 7.18 -14.77 21.04
CA SER A 182 5.88 -14.25 21.44
C SER A 182 4.82 -15.35 21.60
N ARG A 183 4.81 -16.34 20.69
CA ARG A 183 3.89 -17.48 20.74
C ARG A 183 4.26 -18.50 21.82
N ALA A 184 5.57 -18.72 22.08
CA ALA A 184 6.01 -19.56 23.19
C ALA A 184 5.70 -18.93 24.57
N GLY A 185 5.73 -17.60 24.66
CA GLY A 185 5.40 -16.85 25.87
C GLY A 185 3.91 -16.60 26.12
N GLY A 186 3.02 -17.07 25.22
CA GLY A 186 1.56 -16.86 25.34
C GLY A 186 1.07 -15.43 25.06
N VAL A 187 1.96 -14.52 24.66
CA VAL A 187 1.64 -13.10 24.43
C VAL A 187 0.71 -12.93 23.23
N GLY A 188 0.90 -13.72 22.16
CA GLY A 188 0.06 -13.66 20.95
C GLY A 188 -1.35 -14.24 21.08
N ALA A 189 -1.66 -14.94 22.18
CA ALA A 189 -2.98 -15.52 22.44
C ALA A 189 -3.78 -14.79 23.54
N ALA A 190 -3.12 -13.98 24.37
CA ALA A 190 -3.70 -13.42 25.59
C ALA A 190 -4.28 -12.00 25.44
N THR A 191 -3.91 -11.25 24.39
CA THR A 191 -4.34 -9.85 24.18
C THR A 191 -5.61 -9.70 23.33
N SER A 192 -6.20 -10.80 22.84
CA SER A 192 -7.39 -10.74 22.00
C SER A 192 -8.56 -11.50 22.62
N PRO A 193 -9.69 -10.83 22.94
CA PRO A 193 -10.88 -11.55 23.38
C PRO A 193 -11.36 -12.43 22.23
N ALA A 194 -11.27 -13.74 22.43
CA ALA A 194 -11.84 -14.75 21.54
C ALA A 194 -13.37 -14.64 21.55
N ALA A 195 -13.93 -13.71 20.77
CA ALA A 195 -15.31 -13.76 20.34
C ALA A 195 -15.32 -14.23 18.89
N ASP A 196 -15.75 -15.47 18.69
CA ASP A 196 -16.11 -16.00 17.38
C ASP A 196 -17.19 -15.09 16.75
N PRO A 197 -16.87 -14.29 15.71
CA PRO A 197 -17.85 -13.38 15.11
C PRO A 197 -18.92 -14.15 14.32
N ALA A 198 -18.70 -15.43 14.00
CA ALA A 198 -19.61 -16.23 13.18
C ALA A 198 -20.93 -16.60 13.86
N ARG A 199 -21.12 -16.30 15.16
CA ARG A 199 -22.30 -16.72 15.94
C ARG A 199 -23.37 -15.67 16.20
N ARG A 200 -23.22 -14.41 15.79
CA ARG A 200 -24.24 -13.38 16.01
C ARG A 200 -25.04 -13.10 14.74
N GLY A 201 -25.88 -14.07 14.34
CA GLY A 201 -26.70 -13.93 13.13
C GLY A 201 -27.76 -15.01 12.96
N ALA A 202 -28.57 -15.30 13.99
CA ALA A 202 -29.80 -16.05 13.81
C ALA A 202 -30.75 -15.83 15.01
N GLY A 203 -31.58 -14.80 14.93
CA GLY A 203 -32.74 -14.65 15.81
C GLY A 203 -33.95 -14.28 14.97
N ALA A 204 -34.84 -15.24 14.73
CA ALA A 204 -36.30 -15.07 14.71
C ALA A 204 -37.01 -16.38 14.29
N ASP A 205 -38.07 -16.68 15.04
CA ASP A 205 -39.27 -17.47 14.74
C ASP A 205 -39.21 -19.00 14.58
N ARG A 206 -39.74 -19.67 15.61
CA ARG A 206 -40.52 -20.91 15.47
C ARG A 206 -41.73 -20.88 16.41
N PRO A 207 -42.94 -21.26 15.95
CA PRO A 207 -44.06 -21.57 16.84
C PRO A 207 -44.05 -23.04 17.26
N GLU A 208 -44.69 -23.28 18.41
CA GLU A 208 -44.81 -24.54 19.13
C GLU A 208 -45.65 -25.61 18.41
N GLY A 209 -45.32 -26.88 18.63
CA GLY A 209 -46.08 -28.04 18.17
C GLY A 209 -45.48 -29.40 18.60
N THR A 210 -45.97 -29.90 19.74
CA THR A 210 -46.10 -31.28 20.29
C THR A 210 -45.37 -32.50 19.67
N GLU A 211 -44.61 -33.17 20.55
CA GLU A 211 -44.47 -34.62 20.89
C GLU A 211 -44.34 -35.72 19.81
N ALA A 212 -43.23 -36.49 19.88
CA ALA A 212 -43.22 -37.94 20.12
C ALA A 212 -41.78 -38.50 20.34
N ASP A 213 -41.66 -39.42 21.30
CA ASP A 213 -40.47 -40.11 21.84
C ASP A 213 -39.68 -41.01 20.86
N ASP A 214 -38.35 -41.13 21.04
CA ASP A 214 -37.62 -42.40 21.26
C ASP A 214 -36.12 -42.15 21.64
N PRO A 215 -35.40 -43.07 22.33
CA PRO A 215 -34.60 -42.71 23.50
C PRO A 215 -33.13 -43.13 23.34
N ALA A 216 -32.19 -42.20 23.50
CA ALA A 216 -30.80 -42.55 23.74
C ALA A 216 -30.08 -41.43 24.50
N ASP A 217 -30.56 -41.17 25.71
CA ASP A 217 -29.86 -40.32 26.66
C ASP A 217 -29.30 -41.17 27.80
N ALA A 218 -28.00 -41.45 27.74
CA ALA A 218 -27.19 -41.74 28.92
C ALA A 218 -25.72 -41.79 28.53
N ARG A 219 -25.07 -40.61 28.52
CA ARG A 219 -23.85 -40.32 29.30
C ARG A 219 -23.32 -38.95 28.89
N VAL A 220 -23.90 -37.93 29.52
CA VAL A 220 -23.19 -36.70 29.87
C VAL A 220 -22.00 -37.10 30.76
N ARG A 221 -20.85 -37.35 30.13
CA ARG A 221 -19.55 -37.10 30.75
C ARG A 221 -19.08 -35.79 30.17
N THR A 222 -19.01 -34.80 31.05
CA THR A 222 -18.37 -33.51 30.86
C THR A 222 -17.02 -33.68 30.19
N ASP A 223 -16.97 -33.53 28.88
CA ASP A 223 -15.70 -33.44 28.18
C ASP A 223 -15.26 -31.97 28.18
N ARG A 224 -14.38 -31.68 29.13
CA ARG A 224 -13.64 -30.42 29.22
C ARG A 224 -12.59 -30.30 28.10
N SER A 225 -12.54 -31.23 27.13
CA SER A 225 -11.57 -31.24 26.02
C SER A 225 -12.02 -30.50 24.75
N ASP A 226 -13.26 -30.03 24.65
CA ASP A 226 -13.73 -29.34 23.43
C ASP A 226 -13.39 -27.83 23.37
N ARG A 227 -12.41 -27.39 24.20
CA ARG A 227 -11.86 -26.02 24.21
C ARG A 227 -10.49 -25.91 23.56
N THR A 228 -9.99 -26.94 22.88
CA THR A 228 -8.58 -27.02 22.45
C THR A 228 -8.29 -27.26 20.97
N HIS A 229 -9.26 -27.18 20.05
CA HIS A 229 -8.91 -26.83 18.67
C HIS A 229 -8.67 -25.32 18.54
N ALA A 230 -7.71 -24.84 19.34
CA ALA A 230 -7.12 -23.53 19.16
C ALA A 230 -6.55 -23.45 17.73
N THR A 231 -6.88 -22.38 17.03
CA THR A 231 -6.33 -21.97 15.74
C THR A 231 -4.80 -21.87 15.85
N ARG A 232 -4.08 -22.98 15.68
CA ARG A 232 -2.61 -22.93 15.64
C ARG A 232 -2.23 -22.15 14.38
N PRO A 233 -1.63 -20.95 14.50
CA PRO A 233 -1.18 -20.19 13.33
C PRO A 233 0.00 -20.91 12.66
N PRO A 234 0.27 -20.64 11.37
CA PRO A 234 1.47 -21.14 10.70
C PRO A 234 2.72 -20.59 11.39
N ASP A 235 3.76 -21.40 11.60
CA ASP A 235 4.97 -20.98 12.33
C ASP A 235 5.76 -19.87 11.60
N ASP A 236 5.50 -19.68 10.31
CA ASP A 236 6.19 -18.78 9.38
C ASP A 236 5.26 -17.73 8.74
N GLU A 237 4.05 -17.54 9.26
CA GLU A 237 3.13 -16.49 8.78
C GLU A 237 2.58 -15.65 9.95
N VAL A 238 2.31 -14.38 9.69
CA VAL A 238 1.70 -13.42 10.61
C VAL A 238 0.17 -13.59 10.62
N VAL A 239 -0.44 -13.60 11.81
CA VAL A 239 -1.88 -13.85 12.00
C VAL A 239 -2.53 -12.85 12.95
N PHE A 240 -1.84 -12.43 14.01
CA PHE A 240 -2.45 -11.56 15.04
C PHE A 240 -2.06 -10.09 14.86
N PHE A 241 -2.88 -9.18 15.39
CA PHE A 241 -2.64 -7.74 15.28
C PHE A 241 -1.26 -7.33 15.81
N ASP A 242 -0.86 -7.80 17.00
CA ASP A 242 0.45 -7.49 17.59
C ASP A 242 1.63 -7.97 16.71
N GLU A 243 1.43 -9.05 15.96
CA GLU A 243 2.41 -9.56 15.00
C GLU A 243 2.49 -8.66 13.76
N TYR A 244 1.36 -8.15 13.27
CA TYR A 244 1.34 -7.12 12.23
C TYR A 244 1.97 -5.81 12.69
N ALA A 245 1.66 -5.36 13.90
CA ALA A 245 2.24 -4.14 14.47
C ALA A 245 3.77 -4.25 14.61
N GLU A 246 4.28 -5.42 15.04
CA GLU A 246 5.71 -5.70 15.04
C GLU A 246 6.30 -5.74 13.63
N LEU A 247 5.58 -6.30 12.66
CA LEU A 247 6.00 -6.33 11.26
C LEU A 247 6.21 -4.90 10.70
N TYR A 248 5.24 -4.01 10.92
CA TYR A 248 5.37 -2.59 10.56
C TYR A 248 6.49 -1.89 11.33
N ARG A 249 6.64 -2.18 12.62
CA ARG A 249 7.74 -1.64 13.42
C ARG A 249 9.09 -2.05 12.83
N GLN A 250 9.28 -3.31 12.46
CA GLN A 250 10.53 -3.76 11.81
C GLN A 250 10.75 -3.09 10.45
N ALA A 251 9.68 -2.87 9.68
CA ALA A 251 9.78 -2.24 8.37
C ALA A 251 10.23 -0.76 8.44
N TRP A 252 9.78 0.00 9.43
CA TRP A 252 9.94 1.47 9.44
C TRP A 252 10.84 2.01 10.56
N SER A 253 11.48 1.15 11.35
CA SER A 253 12.35 1.57 12.46
C SER A 253 13.82 1.80 12.07
N ASP A 254 14.25 1.44 10.85
CA ASP A 254 15.60 1.78 10.39
C ASP A 254 15.79 3.31 10.50
N PRO A 255 16.87 3.82 11.13
CA PRO A 255 17.02 5.26 11.39
C PRO A 255 16.98 6.12 10.12
N ASP A 256 17.57 5.64 9.02
CA ASP A 256 17.65 6.38 7.76
C ASP A 256 16.25 6.44 7.11
N LEU A 257 15.55 5.31 7.08
CA LEU A 257 14.17 5.23 6.58
C LEU A 257 13.19 6.02 7.45
N ARG A 258 13.28 5.90 8.78
CA ARG A 258 12.46 6.64 9.74
C ARG A 258 12.64 8.15 9.54
N TRP A 259 13.86 8.61 9.30
CA TRP A 259 14.11 10.01 8.96
C TRP A 259 13.48 10.41 7.62
N LEU A 260 13.62 9.60 6.56
CA LEU A 260 12.97 9.87 5.27
C LEU A 260 11.45 10.02 5.40
N LEU A 261 10.81 9.07 6.09
CA LEU A 261 9.38 9.04 6.35
C LEU A 261 8.93 10.22 7.23
N SER A 262 9.80 10.76 8.09
CA SER A 262 9.50 11.94 8.90
C SER A 262 9.46 13.25 8.11
N THR A 263 10.04 13.31 6.91
CA THR A 263 10.28 14.58 6.21
C THR A 263 9.81 14.60 4.76
N VAL A 264 9.52 13.46 4.17
CA VAL A 264 8.92 13.35 2.84
C VAL A 264 7.47 12.91 3.02
N PRO A 265 6.48 13.69 2.56
CA PRO A 265 5.08 13.28 2.58
C PRO A 265 4.94 11.91 1.93
N THR A 266 4.39 10.95 2.66
CA THR A 266 4.31 9.56 2.18
C THR A 266 2.86 9.10 2.14
N LEU A 267 2.44 8.61 0.98
CA LEU A 267 1.12 8.04 0.72
C LEU A 267 1.29 6.60 0.24
N MET A 268 0.42 5.70 0.69
CA MET A 268 0.65 4.26 0.56
C MET A 268 -0.58 3.51 0.04
N LEU A 269 -0.34 2.39 -0.62
CA LEU A 269 -1.35 1.40 -1.00
C LEU A 269 -0.80 0.01 -0.65
N PHE A 270 -1.60 -0.85 -0.02
CA PHE A 270 -1.25 -2.26 0.21
C PHE A 270 -1.31 -3.11 -1.06
N ASP A 271 -0.58 -4.22 -1.06
CA ASP A 271 -0.76 -5.31 -2.01
C ASP A 271 -1.14 -6.61 -1.29
N ASP A 272 -0.95 -7.75 -1.93
CA ASP A 272 -1.20 -9.05 -1.33
C ASP A 272 -0.25 -9.40 -0.19
N HIS A 273 1.06 -9.19 -0.27
CA HIS A 273 1.96 -9.58 0.83
C HIS A 273 1.73 -8.79 2.13
N ASP A 274 1.05 -7.63 2.07
CA ASP A 274 0.54 -6.94 3.26
C ASP A 274 -0.48 -7.80 4.04
N ILE A 275 -1.18 -8.71 3.36
CA ILE A 275 -2.09 -9.70 3.93
C ILE A 275 -1.49 -11.10 3.84
N ARG A 276 -1.38 -11.66 2.63
CA ARG A 276 -0.81 -12.95 2.27
C ARG A 276 -0.68 -13.00 0.74
N ASP A 277 0.39 -13.58 0.22
CA ASP A 277 0.55 -13.94 -1.19
C ASP A 277 -0.72 -14.60 -1.76
N ASP A 278 -0.99 -14.27 -3.02
CA ASP A 278 -2.18 -14.63 -3.79
C ASP A 278 -3.51 -14.03 -3.28
N TRP A 279 -3.49 -13.04 -2.39
CA TRP A 279 -4.73 -12.53 -1.78
C TRP A 279 -5.75 -12.06 -2.84
N ASN A 280 -6.90 -12.74 -2.84
CA ASN A 280 -8.02 -12.53 -3.76
C ASN A 280 -7.68 -12.75 -5.25
N THR A 281 -6.71 -13.60 -5.61
CA THR A 281 -6.41 -13.95 -7.02
C THR A 281 -7.56 -14.65 -7.74
N SER A 282 -8.32 -15.48 -7.02
CA SER A 282 -9.37 -16.34 -7.57
C SER A 282 -10.43 -16.77 -6.55
N GLY A 283 -11.62 -17.08 -7.04
CA GLY A 283 -12.69 -17.62 -6.19
C GLY A 283 -12.36 -19.00 -5.61
N SER A 284 -11.56 -19.80 -6.32
CA SER A 284 -11.08 -21.08 -5.78
C SER A 284 -10.10 -20.89 -4.64
N TRP A 285 -9.16 -19.94 -4.78
CA TRP A 285 -8.26 -19.53 -3.71
C TRP A 285 -9.04 -19.03 -2.48
N ARG A 286 -10.03 -18.14 -2.67
CA ARG A 286 -10.88 -17.62 -1.57
C ARG A 286 -11.58 -18.75 -0.81
N ARG A 287 -12.15 -19.73 -1.52
CA ARG A 287 -12.81 -20.89 -0.90
C ARG A 287 -11.84 -21.81 -0.16
N ASP A 288 -10.62 -21.95 -0.65
CA ASP A 288 -9.59 -22.80 -0.02
C ASP A 288 -9.06 -22.13 1.24
N ILE A 289 -8.66 -20.85 1.18
CA ILE A 289 -8.08 -20.13 2.32
C ILE A 289 -9.11 -19.93 3.44
N ALA A 290 -10.38 -19.70 3.11
CA ALA A 290 -11.46 -19.55 4.09
C ALA A 290 -11.67 -20.80 4.96
N ARG A 291 -11.19 -21.98 4.53
CA ARG A 291 -11.24 -23.22 5.31
C ARG A 291 -10.10 -23.34 6.33
N THR A 292 -9.08 -22.50 6.22
CA THR A 292 -7.97 -22.51 7.16
C THR A 292 -8.42 -21.89 8.49
N PRO A 293 -8.20 -22.56 9.64
CA PRO A 293 -8.76 -22.09 10.91
C PRO A 293 -8.28 -20.70 11.35
N TRP A 294 -7.10 -20.27 10.89
CA TRP A 294 -6.48 -19.00 11.28
C TRP A 294 -6.81 -17.83 10.32
N TRP A 295 -7.39 -18.09 9.14
CA TRP A 295 -7.60 -17.05 8.12
C TRP A 295 -8.44 -15.89 8.61
N ALA A 296 -9.58 -16.19 9.25
CA ALA A 296 -10.49 -15.15 9.74
C ALA A 296 -9.80 -14.17 10.69
N ARG A 297 -8.90 -14.68 11.56
CA ARG A 297 -8.12 -13.84 12.46
C ARG A 297 -7.07 -13.02 11.72
N ARG A 298 -6.38 -13.63 10.75
CA ARG A 298 -5.37 -12.94 9.94
C ARG A 298 -5.95 -11.80 9.13
N ILE A 299 -7.00 -12.06 8.35
CA ILE A 299 -7.56 -11.03 7.47
C ILE A 299 -8.10 -9.85 8.28
N THR A 300 -8.73 -10.13 9.42
CA THR A 300 -9.19 -9.10 10.37
C THR A 300 -8.02 -8.27 10.90
N SER A 301 -6.97 -8.93 11.39
CA SER A 301 -5.79 -8.26 11.95
C SER A 301 -5.02 -7.46 10.89
N GLY A 302 -4.86 -8.02 9.69
CA GLY A 302 -4.11 -7.41 8.59
C GLY A 302 -4.81 -6.17 8.03
N LEU A 303 -6.12 -6.24 7.79
CA LEU A 303 -6.90 -5.07 7.34
C LEU A 303 -6.97 -3.99 8.42
N GLY A 304 -7.15 -4.37 9.69
CA GLY A 304 -7.10 -3.44 10.82
C GLY A 304 -5.74 -2.74 10.95
N ALA A 305 -4.64 -3.50 10.82
CA ALA A 305 -3.29 -2.95 10.85
C ALA A 305 -3.04 -2.03 9.64
N TYR A 306 -3.40 -2.45 8.42
CA TYR A 306 -3.28 -1.60 7.24
C TYR A 306 -4.06 -0.28 7.38
N TRP A 307 -5.29 -0.34 7.93
CA TRP A 307 -6.10 0.85 8.15
C TRP A 307 -5.36 1.88 9.01
N ILE A 308 -4.74 1.46 10.11
CA ILE A 308 -4.06 2.37 11.06
C ILE A 308 -2.68 2.81 10.56
N TYR A 309 -1.85 1.86 10.11
CA TYR A 309 -0.44 2.10 9.77
C TYR A 309 -0.28 2.80 8.42
N GLN A 310 -1.17 2.56 7.46
CA GLN A 310 -1.05 3.11 6.11
C GLN A 310 -2.23 4.03 5.73
N HIS A 311 -3.46 3.52 5.76
CA HIS A 311 -4.60 4.18 5.12
C HIS A 311 -5.05 5.46 5.83
N LEU A 312 -5.14 5.46 7.17
CA LEU A 312 -5.64 6.59 7.96
C LEU A 312 -4.79 7.87 7.77
N GLY A 313 -3.49 7.69 7.53
CA GLY A 313 -2.57 8.78 7.20
C GLY A 313 -2.71 9.29 5.76
N ASN A 314 -3.22 8.48 4.82
CA ASN A 314 -3.42 8.90 3.43
C ASN A 314 -4.53 9.96 3.31
N LEU A 315 -5.56 9.85 4.15
CA LEU A 315 -6.72 10.73 4.16
C LEU A 315 -6.34 12.14 4.58
N ARG A 316 -6.88 13.14 3.87
CA ARG A 316 -6.83 14.53 4.32
C ARG A 316 -7.57 14.70 5.65
N PRO A 317 -7.29 15.76 6.44
CA PRO A 317 -7.98 15.98 7.71
C PRO A 317 -9.52 16.02 7.60
N ASP A 318 -10.07 16.62 6.53
CA ASP A 318 -11.51 16.67 6.26
C ASP A 318 -12.09 15.29 5.92
N GLN A 319 -11.39 14.52 5.08
CA GLN A 319 -11.77 13.17 4.70
C GLN A 319 -11.73 12.22 5.91
N ARG A 320 -10.67 12.29 6.71
CA ARG A 320 -10.52 11.50 7.93
C ARG A 320 -11.57 11.86 8.97
N ALA A 321 -11.95 13.13 9.10
CA ALA A 321 -13.02 13.54 9.99
C ALA A 321 -14.40 13.01 9.55
N ALA A 322 -14.58 12.77 8.25
CA ALA A 322 -15.80 12.17 7.68
C ALA A 322 -15.74 10.63 7.62
N ASP A 323 -14.60 10.02 7.96
CA ASP A 323 -14.43 8.57 7.94
C ASP A 323 -15.25 7.91 9.09
N PRO A 324 -16.20 7.02 8.77
CA PRO A 324 -17.09 6.46 9.78
C PRO A 324 -16.34 5.56 10.78
N VAL A 325 -15.31 4.83 10.33
CA VAL A 325 -14.51 3.95 11.21
C VAL A 325 -13.71 4.79 12.21
N PHE A 326 -13.09 5.86 11.76
CA PHE A 326 -12.36 6.77 12.63
C PHE A 326 -13.28 7.50 13.61
N ALA A 327 -14.49 7.87 13.19
CA ALA A 327 -15.50 8.45 14.07
C ALA A 327 -15.90 7.48 15.19
N ASP A 328 -16.10 6.20 14.86
CA ASP A 328 -16.42 5.15 15.83
C ASP A 328 -15.25 4.91 16.79
N VAL A 329 -14.01 4.80 16.29
CA VAL A 329 -12.79 4.68 17.11
C VAL A 329 -12.66 5.87 18.06
N ARG A 330 -12.88 7.10 17.58
CA ARG A 330 -12.83 8.30 18.43
C ARG A 330 -13.93 8.34 19.48
N THR A 331 -15.09 7.78 19.17
CA THR A 331 -16.21 7.68 20.11
C THR A 331 -15.89 6.67 21.20
N GLU A 332 -15.37 5.50 20.83
CA GLU A 332 -14.99 4.44 21.78
C GLU A 332 -13.83 4.87 22.68
N THR A 333 -12.78 5.46 22.10
CA THR A 333 -11.59 5.91 22.83
C THR A 333 -11.73 7.27 23.52
N GLY A 334 -12.87 7.94 23.33
CA GLY A 334 -13.16 9.25 23.93
C GLY A 334 -13.45 9.17 25.44
N PRO A 335 -13.45 10.32 26.15
CA PRO A 335 -13.89 10.36 27.54
C PRO A 335 -15.38 9.96 27.62
N GLY A 336 -15.68 8.92 28.41
CA GLY A 336 -17.01 8.34 28.53
C GLY A 336 -18.09 9.36 28.91
N ARG A 337 -19.29 9.23 28.34
CA ARG A 337 -20.42 10.16 28.55
C ARG A 337 -21.29 9.88 29.78
N ASP A 338 -20.99 8.85 30.57
CA ASP A 338 -21.91 8.40 31.63
C ASP A 338 -21.44 8.78 33.04
N GLY A 339 -22.17 9.75 33.63
CA GLY A 339 -22.48 9.79 35.07
C GLY A 339 -21.51 10.54 35.98
N GLY A 340 -21.74 11.84 36.20
CA GLY A 340 -21.67 12.59 37.48
C GLY A 340 -20.50 12.43 38.46
N GLY A 341 -19.47 11.63 38.17
CA GLY A 341 -18.28 11.40 38.98
C GLY A 341 -17.03 11.75 38.17
N GLU A 342 -15.92 11.98 38.88
CA GLU A 342 -14.65 12.29 38.24
C GLU A 342 -14.28 11.21 37.22
N PRO A 343 -13.83 11.60 36.00
CA PRO A 343 -13.45 10.64 34.98
C PRO A 343 -12.24 9.83 35.44
N GLU A 344 -12.46 8.56 35.79
CA GLU A 344 -11.39 7.57 35.97
C GLU A 344 -10.57 7.48 34.66
N PRO A 345 -9.23 7.60 34.70
CA PRO A 345 -8.37 7.63 33.53
C PRO A 345 -8.16 6.23 32.93
N GLY A 346 -9.24 5.58 32.49
CA GLY A 346 -9.19 4.38 31.68
C GLY A 346 -9.30 4.75 30.20
N HIS A 347 -8.19 4.74 29.46
CA HIS A 347 -8.22 4.90 28.01
C HIS A 347 -8.82 3.63 27.39
N ARG A 348 -10.05 3.70 26.86
CA ARG A 348 -10.73 2.55 26.25
C ARG A 348 -10.02 2.11 24.97
N ASP A 349 -10.09 0.82 24.69
CA ASP A 349 -9.48 0.19 23.53
C ASP A 349 -10.54 -0.04 22.44
N ALA A 350 -10.31 0.46 21.24
CA ALA A 350 -11.21 0.30 20.10
C ALA A 350 -10.91 -0.94 19.23
N ALA A 351 -10.22 -1.94 19.77
CA ALA A 351 -9.96 -3.24 19.14
C ALA A 351 -11.21 -3.85 18.48
N GLU A 352 -12.34 -3.90 19.21
CA GLU A 352 -13.58 -4.50 18.69
C GLU A 352 -14.17 -3.70 17.52
N VAL A 353 -14.06 -2.38 17.55
CA VAL A 353 -14.53 -1.50 16.45
C VAL A 353 -13.72 -1.78 15.20
N VAL A 354 -12.39 -1.83 15.33
CA VAL A 354 -11.48 -2.07 14.20
C VAL A 354 -11.63 -3.49 13.67
N ASP A 355 -11.75 -4.49 14.53
CA ASP A 355 -11.93 -5.89 14.11
C ASP A 355 -13.28 -6.09 13.40
N ALA A 356 -14.37 -5.50 13.90
CA ALA A 356 -15.68 -5.57 13.25
C ALA A 356 -15.68 -4.87 11.89
N PHE A 357 -15.02 -3.71 11.79
CA PHE A 357 -14.82 -3.02 10.52
C PHE A 357 -14.02 -3.88 9.53
N ALA A 358 -12.86 -4.39 9.94
CA ALA A 358 -11.96 -5.15 9.10
C ALA A 358 -12.63 -6.43 8.57
N TRP A 359 -13.35 -7.14 9.43
CA TRP A 359 -14.13 -8.31 9.03
C TRP A 359 -15.23 -7.95 8.01
N ARG A 360 -15.97 -6.86 8.25
CA ARG A 360 -17.00 -6.39 7.31
C ARG A 360 -16.40 -5.96 5.96
N ALA A 361 -15.24 -5.29 5.96
CA ALA A 361 -14.55 -4.93 4.72
C ALA A 361 -14.07 -6.16 3.93
N HIS A 362 -13.77 -7.28 4.62
CA HIS A 362 -13.44 -8.55 3.96
C HIS A 362 -14.67 -9.24 3.35
N GLU A 363 -15.74 -9.39 4.12
CA GLU A 363 -16.96 -10.10 3.71
C GLU A 363 -17.79 -9.29 2.69
N GLU A 364 -17.83 -7.97 2.87
CA GLU A 364 -18.60 -7.03 2.05
C GLU A 364 -17.69 -5.88 1.56
N PRO A 365 -16.81 -6.13 0.57
CA PRO A 365 -15.82 -5.13 0.12
C PRO A 365 -16.42 -3.78 -0.32
N THR A 366 -17.66 -3.79 -0.80
CA THR A 366 -18.37 -2.55 -1.21
C THR A 366 -18.69 -1.59 -0.06
N THR A 367 -18.49 -1.99 1.19
CA THR A 367 -18.82 -1.18 2.39
C THR A 367 -17.74 -0.15 2.74
N TYR A 368 -16.53 -0.28 2.19
CA TYR A 368 -15.43 0.64 2.46
C TYR A 368 -14.51 0.74 1.25
N SER A 369 -14.14 1.97 0.86
CA SER A 369 -13.22 2.20 -0.25
C SER A 369 -11.81 2.47 0.27
N TRP A 370 -10.86 1.63 -0.12
CA TRP A 370 -9.45 1.84 0.15
C TRP A 370 -8.79 2.76 -0.88
N SER A 371 -9.45 2.94 -2.03
CA SER A 371 -9.05 3.82 -3.11
C SER A 371 -9.21 5.29 -2.70
N TYR A 372 -8.25 6.13 -3.08
CA TYR A 372 -8.31 7.56 -2.74
C TYR A 372 -7.66 8.43 -3.81
N ARG A 373 -8.04 9.72 -3.78
CA ARG A 373 -7.53 10.74 -4.69
C ARG A 373 -6.75 11.78 -3.91
N PHE A 374 -5.63 12.20 -4.48
CA PHE A 374 -4.84 13.33 -4.02
C PHE A 374 -4.40 14.15 -5.24
N ASP A 375 -4.66 15.46 -5.21
CA ASP A 375 -4.28 16.36 -6.28
C ASP A 375 -3.10 17.23 -5.85
N ILE A 376 -2.16 17.43 -6.77
CA ILE A 376 -1.02 18.35 -6.61
C ILE A 376 -1.11 19.39 -7.73
N GLY A 377 -1.69 20.54 -7.41
CA GLY A 377 -1.97 21.58 -8.41
C GLY A 377 -2.84 21.04 -9.55
N ARG A 378 -2.30 21.06 -10.77
CA ARG A 378 -2.98 20.54 -11.98
C ARG A 378 -2.67 19.07 -12.29
N THR A 379 -2.08 18.34 -11.35
CA THR A 379 -1.87 16.88 -11.45
C THR A 379 -2.85 16.15 -10.55
N ARG A 380 -3.60 15.20 -11.10
CA ARG A 380 -4.49 14.31 -10.33
C ARG A 380 -3.82 12.96 -10.14
N VAL A 381 -3.73 12.49 -8.89
CA VAL A 381 -3.24 11.16 -8.53
C VAL A 381 -4.39 10.34 -7.96
N LEU A 382 -4.68 9.21 -8.62
CA LEU A 382 -5.65 8.22 -8.19
C LEU A 382 -4.90 6.99 -7.69
N MET A 383 -4.98 6.72 -6.39
CA MET A 383 -4.43 5.51 -5.77
C MET A 383 -5.57 4.50 -5.70
N VAL A 384 -5.49 3.45 -6.50
CA VAL A 384 -6.60 2.50 -6.74
C VAL A 384 -6.27 1.17 -6.09
N ASP A 385 -7.07 0.76 -5.11
CA ASP A 385 -7.00 -0.58 -4.55
C ASP A 385 -7.36 -1.62 -5.61
N THR A 386 -6.48 -2.58 -5.80
CA THR A 386 -6.66 -3.69 -6.74
C THR A 386 -6.63 -5.05 -6.05
N ARG A 387 -6.87 -5.12 -4.73
CA ARG A 387 -6.85 -6.37 -3.94
C ARG A 387 -8.15 -6.59 -3.17
N CYS A 388 -8.54 -5.67 -2.28
CA CYS A 388 -9.67 -5.92 -1.38
C CYS A 388 -11.00 -6.00 -2.14
N GLY A 389 -11.21 -5.08 -3.09
CA GLY A 389 -12.42 -5.00 -3.91
C GLY A 389 -12.52 -6.01 -5.07
N ARG A 390 -11.60 -6.96 -5.24
CA ARG A 390 -11.65 -7.90 -6.39
C ARG A 390 -12.90 -8.78 -6.36
N ASP A 391 -13.69 -8.75 -7.43
CA ASP A 391 -14.82 -9.66 -7.63
C ASP A 391 -14.34 -10.90 -8.39
N VAL A 392 -14.19 -12.00 -7.65
CA VAL A 392 -13.73 -13.30 -8.17
C VAL A 392 -14.70 -14.45 -7.86
N ASP A 393 -15.92 -14.12 -7.42
CA ASP A 393 -16.89 -15.13 -7.00
C ASP A 393 -17.51 -15.88 -8.18
N ASP A 394 -17.63 -15.20 -9.31
CA ASP A 394 -18.06 -15.77 -10.58
C ASP A 394 -16.92 -15.79 -11.60
N ASP A 395 -16.38 -16.98 -11.88
CA ASP A 395 -15.29 -17.16 -12.84
C ASP A 395 -15.59 -16.62 -14.24
N ALA A 396 -16.86 -16.52 -14.63
CA ALA A 396 -17.26 -15.99 -15.92
C ALA A 396 -17.41 -14.46 -15.94
N ARG A 397 -17.37 -13.81 -14.77
CA ARG A 397 -17.70 -12.38 -14.60
C ARG A 397 -16.74 -11.62 -13.70
N ARG A 398 -15.50 -12.11 -13.58
CA ARG A 398 -14.44 -11.50 -12.76
C ARG A 398 -14.23 -10.02 -13.06
N SER A 399 -13.90 -9.26 -12.02
CA SER A 399 -13.57 -7.84 -12.09
C SER A 399 -12.44 -7.51 -11.13
N MET A 400 -11.49 -6.67 -11.57
CA MET A 400 -10.41 -6.16 -10.73
C MET A 400 -10.93 -5.30 -9.58
N LEU A 401 -12.01 -4.56 -9.83
CA LEU A 401 -12.66 -3.67 -8.88
C LEU A 401 -14.11 -4.10 -8.68
N ASP A 402 -14.62 -3.93 -7.47
CA ASP A 402 -16.05 -4.05 -7.20
C ASP A 402 -16.82 -2.89 -7.86
N ARG A 403 -18.14 -2.91 -7.74
CA ARG A 403 -18.99 -1.91 -8.40
C ARG A 403 -18.86 -0.51 -7.81
N THR A 404 -18.61 -0.39 -6.52
CA THR A 404 -18.44 0.89 -5.82
C THR A 404 -17.13 1.53 -6.26
N ASP A 405 -16.02 0.80 -6.20
CA ASP A 405 -14.70 1.30 -6.57
C ASP A 405 -14.57 1.53 -8.09
N ALA A 406 -15.20 0.70 -8.92
CA ALA A 406 -15.27 0.95 -10.37
C ALA A 406 -16.05 2.24 -10.70
N ALA A 407 -17.17 2.50 -10.01
CA ALA A 407 -17.96 3.72 -10.21
C ALA A 407 -17.21 4.96 -9.70
N TRP A 408 -16.53 4.84 -8.55
CA TRP A 408 -15.66 5.90 -8.04
C TRP A 408 -14.54 6.22 -9.04
N LEU A 409 -13.83 5.21 -9.53
CA LEU A 409 -12.73 5.40 -10.48
C LEU A 409 -13.23 6.07 -11.77
N ASP A 410 -14.33 5.61 -12.37
CA ASP A 410 -14.91 6.23 -13.56
C ASP A 410 -15.24 7.72 -13.34
N ALA A 411 -15.81 8.06 -12.17
CA ALA A 411 -16.12 9.44 -11.80
C ALA A 411 -14.86 10.31 -11.60
N GLN A 412 -13.75 9.73 -11.13
CA GLN A 412 -12.49 10.46 -10.96
C GLN A 412 -11.68 10.60 -12.26
N LEU A 413 -11.92 9.74 -13.25
CA LEU A 413 -11.25 9.73 -14.55
C LEU A 413 -11.81 10.82 -15.47
N THR A 414 -11.41 12.06 -15.20
CA THR A 414 -11.75 13.25 -16.01
C THR A 414 -10.49 13.96 -16.51
N GLY A 415 -10.66 14.75 -17.58
CA GLY A 415 -9.67 15.71 -18.07
C GLY A 415 -9.61 16.98 -17.21
N ASP A 416 -9.29 18.10 -17.84
CA ASP A 416 -9.09 19.44 -17.24
C ASP A 416 -7.89 19.56 -16.28
N VAL A 417 -7.06 18.51 -16.26
CA VAL A 417 -5.77 18.43 -15.58
C VAL A 417 -4.63 18.42 -16.61
N ASP A 418 -3.42 18.74 -16.19
CA ASP A 418 -2.24 18.63 -17.07
C ASP A 418 -1.73 17.18 -17.11
N HIS A 419 -1.78 16.50 -15.97
CA HIS A 419 -1.37 15.10 -15.82
C HIS A 419 -2.40 14.33 -15.01
N LEU A 420 -2.81 13.16 -15.52
CA LEU A 420 -3.65 12.21 -14.81
C LEU A 420 -2.81 10.97 -14.50
N ILE A 421 -2.72 10.61 -13.22
CA ILE A 421 -1.95 9.47 -12.74
C ILE A 421 -2.91 8.46 -12.11
N VAL A 422 -2.82 7.21 -12.55
CA VAL A 422 -3.50 6.06 -11.95
C VAL A 422 -2.43 5.14 -11.38
N ALA A 423 -2.27 5.14 -10.07
CA ALA A 423 -1.41 4.22 -9.36
C ALA A 423 -2.24 3.03 -8.88
N SER A 424 -1.86 1.84 -9.32
CA SER A 424 -2.36 0.57 -8.80
C SER A 424 -1.18 -0.31 -8.44
N THR A 425 -1.34 -1.25 -7.53
CA THR A 425 -0.23 -2.13 -7.16
C THR A 425 0.21 -3.00 -8.34
N LEU A 426 -0.76 -3.46 -9.13
CA LEU A 426 -0.52 -4.24 -10.35
C LEU A 426 -0.34 -3.38 -11.60
N PRO A 427 0.65 -3.66 -12.47
CA PRO A 427 0.76 -3.00 -13.76
C PRO A 427 -0.45 -3.21 -14.68
N PHE A 428 -0.93 -2.11 -15.28
CA PHE A 428 -2.03 -2.12 -16.25
C PHE A 428 -1.58 -2.61 -17.64
N LEU A 429 -0.38 -2.19 -18.09
CA LEU A 429 0.17 -2.55 -19.41
C LEU A 429 1.40 -3.46 -19.30
N LEU A 430 1.14 -4.75 -19.13
CA LEU A 430 2.17 -5.79 -19.06
C LEU A 430 2.95 -6.00 -20.36
N PRO A 431 4.14 -6.66 -20.33
CA PRO A 431 4.73 -7.26 -21.51
C PRO A 431 3.69 -8.08 -22.29
N THR A 432 3.62 -7.88 -23.60
CA THR A 432 2.48 -8.35 -24.42
C THR A 432 2.26 -9.85 -24.38
N ALA A 433 3.31 -10.66 -24.18
CA ALA A 433 3.15 -12.10 -24.05
C ALA A 433 2.41 -12.48 -22.76
N VAL A 434 2.76 -11.84 -21.63
CA VAL A 434 2.10 -12.06 -20.34
C VAL A 434 0.65 -11.58 -20.41
N HIS A 435 0.42 -10.38 -20.97
CA HIS A 435 -0.93 -9.85 -21.16
C HIS A 435 -1.84 -10.82 -21.94
N HIS A 436 -1.34 -11.40 -23.03
CA HIS A 436 -2.12 -12.36 -23.81
C HIS A 436 -2.28 -13.73 -23.14
N LEU A 437 -1.31 -14.15 -22.32
CA LEU A 437 -1.42 -15.37 -21.53
C LEU A 437 -2.54 -15.23 -20.49
N GLU A 438 -2.55 -14.14 -19.73
CA GLU A 438 -3.58 -13.84 -18.74
C GLU A 438 -4.97 -13.73 -19.36
N ALA A 439 -5.10 -12.98 -20.46
CA ALA A 439 -6.38 -12.79 -21.13
C ALA A 439 -6.93 -14.11 -21.71
N TRP A 440 -6.05 -14.97 -22.23
CA TRP A 440 -6.41 -16.32 -22.64
C TRP A 440 -6.81 -17.20 -21.45
N ASN A 441 -6.05 -17.15 -20.36
CA ASN A 441 -6.32 -17.91 -19.14
C ASN A 441 -7.71 -17.57 -18.59
N GLU A 442 -8.04 -16.29 -18.43
CA GLU A 442 -9.35 -15.85 -17.95
C GLU A 442 -10.49 -16.41 -18.83
N ALA A 443 -10.33 -16.39 -20.15
CA ALA A 443 -11.32 -16.95 -21.06
C ALA A 443 -11.48 -18.47 -20.90
N VAL A 444 -10.39 -19.21 -20.67
CA VAL A 444 -10.44 -20.65 -20.39
C VAL A 444 -11.14 -20.91 -19.05
N CYS A 445 -10.82 -20.14 -18.00
CA CYS A 445 -11.47 -20.20 -16.68
C CYS A 445 -12.98 -19.92 -16.76
N ALA A 446 -13.38 -18.96 -17.61
CA ALA A 446 -14.77 -18.65 -17.94
C ALA A 446 -15.48 -19.74 -18.78
N GLY A 447 -14.77 -20.81 -19.16
CA GLY A 447 -15.33 -21.97 -19.85
C GLY A 447 -15.42 -21.85 -21.36
N ARG A 448 -14.69 -20.92 -21.99
CA ARG A 448 -14.71 -20.74 -23.46
C ARG A 448 -14.27 -21.97 -24.24
N TRP A 449 -13.44 -22.83 -23.65
CA TRP A 449 -13.03 -24.11 -24.23
C TRP A 449 -13.68 -25.32 -23.53
N GLY A 450 -14.86 -25.12 -22.95
CA GLY A 450 -15.64 -26.17 -22.29
C GLY A 450 -15.32 -26.34 -20.81
N ARG A 451 -16.23 -27.03 -20.10
CA ARG A 451 -16.17 -27.19 -18.64
C ARG A 451 -14.94 -27.95 -18.16
N ALA A 452 -14.46 -28.92 -18.94
CA ALA A 452 -13.32 -29.77 -18.56
C ALA A 452 -12.00 -28.99 -18.41
N LEU A 453 -11.82 -27.91 -19.18
CA LEU A 453 -10.59 -27.11 -19.15
C LEU A 453 -10.61 -25.98 -18.10
N ARG A 454 -11.76 -25.70 -17.47
CA ARG A 454 -11.85 -24.67 -16.43
C ARG A 454 -10.92 -24.96 -15.25
N GLY A 455 -10.91 -26.19 -14.75
CA GLY A 455 -10.05 -26.60 -13.64
C GLY A 455 -8.56 -26.51 -13.98
N PHE A 456 -8.19 -26.83 -15.22
CA PHE A 456 -6.82 -26.63 -15.70
C PHE A 456 -6.45 -25.14 -15.75
N GLY A 457 -7.34 -24.30 -16.27
CA GLY A 457 -7.15 -22.85 -16.30
C GLY A 457 -6.97 -22.25 -14.91
N GLU A 458 -7.81 -22.61 -13.95
CA GLU A 458 -7.72 -22.13 -12.56
C GLU A 458 -6.44 -22.61 -11.87
N ARG A 459 -6.03 -23.86 -12.10
CA ARG A 459 -4.76 -24.36 -11.58
C ARG A 459 -3.59 -23.56 -12.15
N LEU A 460 -3.56 -23.38 -13.47
CA LEU A 460 -2.52 -22.60 -14.13
C LEU A 460 -2.51 -21.15 -13.61
N ARG A 461 -3.69 -20.53 -13.41
CA ARG A 461 -3.82 -19.16 -12.91
C ARG A 461 -3.10 -18.97 -11.58
N ARG A 462 -3.28 -19.92 -10.66
CA ARG A 462 -2.74 -19.91 -9.30
C ARG A 462 -1.28 -20.37 -9.19
N GLU A 463 -0.80 -21.17 -10.15
CA GLU A 463 0.59 -21.66 -10.11
C GLU A 463 1.61 -20.66 -10.69
N VAL A 464 1.14 -19.65 -11.42
CA VAL A 464 1.99 -18.67 -12.12
C VAL A 464 1.46 -17.23 -11.99
N ASP A 465 0.63 -16.99 -10.97
CA ASP A 465 0.19 -15.68 -10.50
C ASP A 465 -0.41 -14.81 -11.63
N LEU A 466 -1.34 -15.40 -12.39
CA LEU A 466 -2.04 -14.71 -13.48
C LEU A 466 -3.17 -13.87 -12.90
N GLU A 467 -2.80 -12.71 -12.36
CA GLU A 467 -3.71 -11.88 -11.58
C GLU A 467 -3.63 -10.38 -11.86
N HIS A 468 -2.89 -9.96 -12.89
CA HIS A 468 -2.86 -8.56 -13.27
C HIS A 468 -4.14 -8.15 -13.99
N TRP A 469 -4.23 -6.87 -14.36
CA TRP A 469 -5.38 -6.32 -15.10
C TRP A 469 -5.79 -7.14 -16.34
N ALA A 470 -4.83 -7.78 -17.03
CA ALA A 470 -5.15 -8.58 -18.21
C ALA A 470 -5.86 -9.90 -17.87
N ALA A 471 -5.80 -10.35 -16.63
CA ALA A 471 -6.55 -11.48 -16.08
C ALA A 471 -7.96 -11.10 -15.62
N PHE A 472 -8.37 -9.84 -15.84
CA PHE A 472 -9.68 -9.26 -15.55
C PHE A 472 -10.16 -8.38 -16.73
N GLN A 473 -10.46 -9.00 -17.87
CA GLN A 473 -10.74 -8.38 -19.16
C GLN A 473 -11.83 -7.31 -19.07
N ARG A 474 -12.88 -7.51 -18.24
CA ARG A 474 -13.94 -6.51 -18.07
C ARG A 474 -13.38 -5.17 -17.57
N SER A 475 -12.64 -5.20 -16.47
CA SER A 475 -12.09 -3.99 -15.84
C SER A 475 -10.99 -3.38 -16.69
N PHE A 476 -10.15 -4.21 -17.31
CA PHE A 476 -9.14 -3.75 -18.26
C PHE A 476 -9.77 -2.96 -19.41
N HIS A 477 -10.81 -3.51 -20.03
CA HIS A 477 -11.50 -2.84 -21.13
C HIS A 477 -12.22 -1.56 -20.69
N ALA A 478 -12.90 -1.57 -19.54
CA ALA A 478 -13.59 -0.38 -19.03
C ALA A 478 -12.62 0.78 -18.77
N LEU A 479 -11.48 0.50 -18.13
CA LEU A 479 -10.45 1.50 -17.87
C LEU A 479 -9.78 1.98 -19.18
N ALA A 480 -9.45 1.07 -20.09
CA ALA A 480 -8.85 1.42 -21.37
C ALA A 480 -9.77 2.28 -22.24
N ASP A 481 -11.06 1.94 -22.32
CA ASP A 481 -12.06 2.69 -23.08
C ASP A 481 -12.26 4.09 -22.47
N THR A 482 -12.30 4.20 -21.12
CA THR A 482 -12.40 5.49 -20.41
C THR A 482 -11.18 6.40 -20.65
N VAL A 483 -9.98 5.83 -20.58
CA VAL A 483 -8.73 6.57 -20.84
C VAL A 483 -8.64 7.05 -22.28
N LEU A 484 -9.14 6.27 -23.23
CA LEU A 484 -9.26 6.70 -24.63
C LEU A 484 -10.27 7.85 -24.79
N GLY A 485 -11.40 7.81 -24.09
CA GLY A 485 -12.38 8.92 -24.07
C GLY A 485 -11.79 10.20 -23.49
N ILE A 486 -11.03 10.12 -22.39
CA ILE A 486 -10.28 11.27 -21.84
C ILE A 486 -9.30 11.83 -22.88
N ALA A 487 -8.50 10.96 -23.50
CA ALA A 487 -7.54 11.37 -24.51
C ALA A 487 -8.22 12.02 -25.74
N ALA A 488 -9.45 11.61 -26.07
CA ALA A 488 -10.26 12.19 -27.13
C ALA A 488 -10.95 13.51 -26.75
N GLY A 489 -10.88 13.94 -25.48
CA GLY A 489 -11.52 15.14 -24.96
C GLY A 489 -13.00 14.96 -24.62
N GLU A 490 -13.49 13.72 -24.50
CA GLU A 490 -14.90 13.41 -24.22
C GLU A 490 -15.27 13.67 -22.75
N ARG A 491 -14.27 13.75 -21.87
CA ARG A 491 -14.42 13.94 -20.42
C ARG A 491 -13.68 15.19 -19.92
N GLY A 492 -13.69 16.27 -20.70
CA GLY A 492 -12.98 17.53 -20.41
C GLY A 492 -11.74 17.74 -21.29
N ALA A 493 -11.00 18.83 -21.08
CA ALA A 493 -9.79 19.11 -21.86
C ALA A 493 -8.75 18.00 -21.67
N PRO A 494 -8.18 17.44 -22.75
CA PRO A 494 -7.30 16.29 -22.66
C PRO A 494 -5.98 16.64 -21.94
N PRO A 495 -5.51 15.80 -20.99
CA PRO A 495 -4.23 16.00 -20.32
C PRO A 495 -3.07 15.80 -21.28
N ALA A 496 -1.89 16.32 -20.91
CA ALA A 496 -0.66 16.02 -21.66
C ALA A 496 -0.28 14.55 -21.52
N THR A 497 -0.53 13.96 -20.35
CA THR A 497 -0.26 12.54 -20.09
C THR A 497 -1.35 11.87 -19.27
N VAL A 498 -1.61 10.60 -19.58
CA VAL A 498 -2.20 9.62 -18.67
C VAL A 498 -1.11 8.62 -18.29
N LEU A 499 -0.75 8.57 -17.01
CA LEU A 499 0.34 7.76 -16.49
C LEU A 499 -0.22 6.67 -15.58
N PHE A 500 0.16 5.43 -15.85
CA PHE A 500 -0.07 4.32 -14.93
C PHE A 500 1.19 4.08 -14.13
N LEU A 501 1.11 4.09 -12.80
CA LEU A 501 2.18 3.65 -11.91
C LEU A 501 1.86 2.24 -11.44
N GLY A 502 2.84 1.34 -11.46
CA GLY A 502 2.67 -0.05 -11.05
C GLY A 502 3.90 -0.61 -10.32
N GLY A 503 3.65 -1.65 -9.52
CA GLY A 503 4.60 -2.38 -8.69
C GLY A 503 4.57 -3.88 -8.95
N ASP A 504 4.63 -4.68 -7.88
CA ASP A 504 4.44 -6.15 -7.82
C ASP A 504 5.50 -7.00 -8.53
N VAL A 505 5.81 -6.73 -9.79
CA VAL A 505 6.50 -7.68 -10.68
C VAL A 505 8.02 -7.86 -10.46
N HIS A 506 8.63 -7.18 -9.48
CA HIS A 506 10.06 -7.23 -9.16
C HIS A 506 11.04 -6.90 -10.32
N PHE A 507 10.61 -6.08 -11.28
CA PHE A 507 11.49 -5.41 -12.24
C PHE A 507 10.88 -4.09 -12.72
N SER A 508 11.74 -3.17 -13.16
CA SER A 508 11.33 -1.86 -13.67
C SER A 508 11.24 -1.85 -15.20
N TYR A 509 10.23 -1.19 -15.75
CA TYR A 509 10.07 -1.00 -17.19
C TYR A 509 9.18 0.21 -17.51
N LEU A 510 9.20 0.62 -18.78
CA LEU A 510 8.32 1.66 -19.32
C LEU A 510 7.64 1.12 -20.56
N ALA A 511 6.30 1.17 -20.60
CA ALA A 511 5.53 0.85 -21.81
C ALA A 511 4.75 2.06 -22.33
N GLN A 512 4.85 2.32 -23.63
CA GLN A 512 4.13 3.41 -24.30
C GLN A 512 2.95 2.85 -25.08
N ALA A 513 1.75 3.37 -24.79
CA ALA A 513 0.52 2.95 -25.44
C ALA A 513 0.06 3.97 -26.49
N ARG A 514 -0.67 3.47 -27.49
CA ARG A 514 -1.40 4.26 -28.48
C ARG A 514 -2.75 3.62 -28.75
N PRO A 515 -3.79 4.40 -29.11
CA PRO A 515 -5.03 3.85 -29.62
C PRO A 515 -4.74 2.89 -30.79
N ARG A 516 -5.42 1.74 -30.81
CA ARG A 516 -5.34 0.84 -31.96
C ARG A 516 -6.12 1.44 -33.12
N SER A 517 -5.68 1.22 -34.36
CA SER A 517 -6.31 1.75 -35.58
C SER A 517 -7.83 1.52 -35.59
N GLY A 518 -8.61 2.59 -35.67
CA GLY A 518 -10.08 2.54 -35.66
C GLY A 518 -10.73 2.72 -34.27
N ALA A 519 -9.96 2.78 -33.18
CA ALA A 519 -10.49 2.88 -31.82
C ALA A 519 -10.63 4.32 -31.29
N ALA A 520 -9.89 5.31 -31.82
CA ALA A 520 -10.00 6.72 -31.43
C ALA A 520 -9.32 7.66 -32.46
N ARG A 521 -9.64 8.97 -32.42
CA ARG A 521 -8.91 10.01 -33.16
C ARG A 521 -7.47 10.16 -32.64
N PRO A 522 -6.49 10.59 -33.46
CA PRO A 522 -5.15 10.90 -32.97
C PRO A 522 -5.22 11.96 -31.86
N SER A 523 -4.74 11.63 -30.67
CA SER A 523 -4.65 12.54 -29.52
C SER A 523 -3.19 12.91 -29.24
N ALA A 524 -2.97 14.13 -28.75
CA ALA A 524 -1.68 14.56 -28.21
C ALA A 524 -1.36 13.92 -26.85
N THR A 525 -2.38 13.38 -26.16
CA THR A 525 -2.23 12.75 -24.84
C THR A 525 -1.30 11.54 -24.92
N ARG A 526 -0.29 11.50 -24.06
CA ARG A 526 0.65 10.37 -23.95
C ARG A 526 0.18 9.40 -22.88
N ILE A 527 -0.14 8.18 -23.28
CA ILE A 527 -0.53 7.08 -22.38
C ILE A 527 0.69 6.21 -22.10
N THR A 528 1.14 6.16 -20.85
CA THR A 528 2.38 5.46 -20.48
C THR A 528 2.21 4.67 -19.18
N GLN A 529 2.70 3.43 -19.16
CA GLN A 529 2.92 2.66 -17.94
C GLN A 529 4.35 2.86 -17.47
N LEU A 530 4.51 3.18 -16.18
CA LEU A 530 5.76 3.29 -15.46
C LEU A 530 5.74 2.24 -14.35
N VAL A 531 6.72 1.34 -14.33
CA VAL A 531 6.85 0.34 -13.25
C VAL A 531 8.17 0.53 -12.55
N CYS A 532 8.14 0.60 -11.22
CA CYS A 532 9.30 0.70 -10.36
C CYS A 532 9.21 -0.32 -9.23
N SER A 533 9.59 -1.56 -9.54
CA SER A 533 9.71 -2.65 -8.56
C SER A 533 11.03 -3.38 -8.80
N PRO A 534 11.71 -3.90 -7.77
CA PRO A 534 11.45 -3.70 -6.35
C PRO A 534 12.28 -2.54 -5.79
N THR A 535 11.85 -1.94 -4.67
CA THR A 535 12.69 -1.02 -3.88
C THR A 535 13.71 -1.79 -3.03
N CYS A 536 13.33 -2.99 -2.56
CA CYS A 536 14.24 -3.95 -1.94
C CYS A 536 13.67 -5.38 -2.00
N ASN A 537 13.81 -6.11 -3.12
CA ASN A 537 13.42 -7.54 -3.20
C ASN A 537 13.90 -8.22 -4.51
N ARG A 538 15.21 -8.43 -4.66
CA ARG A 538 15.78 -8.88 -5.94
C ARG A 538 15.15 -10.18 -6.48
N LEU A 539 14.69 -10.13 -7.73
CA LEU A 539 14.15 -11.29 -8.43
C LEU A 539 15.21 -12.39 -8.69
N PRO A 540 14.90 -13.69 -8.45
CA PRO A 540 15.82 -14.80 -8.70
C PRO A 540 16.28 -14.92 -10.17
N PRO A 541 17.50 -15.41 -10.46
CA PRO A 541 18.06 -15.46 -11.82
C PRO A 541 17.23 -16.24 -12.85
N LEU A 542 16.56 -17.32 -12.45
CA LEU A 542 15.71 -18.10 -13.33
C LEU A 542 14.48 -17.29 -13.78
N MET A 543 13.80 -16.66 -12.83
CA MET A 543 12.64 -15.80 -13.10
C MET A 543 13.03 -14.63 -14.02
N ARG A 544 14.19 -13.99 -13.80
CA ARG A 544 14.71 -12.95 -14.69
C ARG A 544 14.87 -13.40 -16.15
N ARG A 545 15.25 -14.65 -16.38
CA ARG A 545 15.36 -15.21 -17.74
C ARG A 545 13.98 -15.41 -18.36
N LEU A 546 13.04 -15.98 -17.61
CA LEU A 546 11.66 -16.20 -18.07
C LEU A 546 10.96 -14.88 -18.39
N THR A 547 11.06 -13.88 -17.52
CA THR A 547 10.52 -12.54 -17.74
C THR A 547 11.16 -11.87 -18.96
N SER A 548 12.47 -12.01 -19.16
CA SER A 548 13.13 -11.46 -20.35
C SER A 548 12.58 -12.08 -21.65
N LEU A 549 12.29 -13.38 -21.65
CA LEU A 549 11.69 -14.06 -22.80
C LEU A 549 10.26 -13.59 -23.09
N SER A 550 9.49 -13.21 -22.07
CA SER A 550 8.11 -12.72 -22.23
C SER A 550 8.03 -11.37 -22.97
N THR A 551 9.15 -10.63 -23.03
CA THR A 551 9.25 -9.38 -23.78
C THR A 551 9.49 -9.57 -25.28
N LEU A 552 9.79 -10.80 -25.73
CA LEU A 552 10.03 -11.09 -27.14
C LEU A 552 8.74 -11.02 -27.97
N ARG A 553 8.83 -10.39 -29.15
CA ARG A 553 7.68 -10.21 -30.06
C ARG A 553 7.05 -11.54 -30.51
N LEU A 554 7.85 -12.59 -30.68
CA LEU A 554 7.38 -13.91 -31.09
C LEU A 554 6.49 -14.56 -30.02
N ALA A 555 6.85 -14.44 -28.75
CA ALA A 555 6.04 -14.95 -27.63
C ALA A 555 4.67 -14.27 -27.58
N GLY A 556 4.62 -12.95 -27.83
CA GLY A 556 3.37 -12.19 -27.94
C GLY A 556 2.47 -12.66 -29.10
N GLY A 557 3.05 -13.13 -30.21
CA GLY A 557 2.30 -13.62 -31.37
C GLY A 557 1.49 -14.89 -31.08
N VAL A 558 2.09 -15.87 -30.39
CA VAL A 558 1.42 -17.12 -30.02
C VAL A 558 0.28 -16.85 -29.03
N GLY A 559 0.54 -16.09 -27.97
CA GLY A 559 -0.49 -15.70 -27.01
C GLY A 559 -1.66 -14.96 -27.66
N ALA A 560 -1.38 -14.06 -28.61
CA ALA A 560 -2.42 -13.33 -29.33
C ALA A 560 -3.31 -14.25 -30.18
N VAL A 561 -2.76 -15.32 -30.76
CA VAL A 561 -3.55 -16.32 -31.50
C VAL A 561 -4.44 -17.11 -30.54
N LEU A 562 -3.88 -17.61 -29.42
CA LEU A 562 -4.63 -18.35 -28.42
C LEU A 562 -5.78 -17.53 -27.82
N SER A 563 -5.50 -16.27 -27.44
CA SER A 563 -6.52 -15.32 -26.99
C SER A 563 -7.66 -15.16 -28.01
N ARG A 564 -7.32 -14.99 -29.30
CA ARG A 564 -8.33 -14.85 -30.36
C ARG A 564 -9.17 -16.11 -30.52
N LEU A 565 -8.55 -17.29 -30.48
CA LEU A 565 -9.25 -18.58 -30.55
C LEU A 565 -10.16 -18.82 -29.34
N ALA A 566 -9.85 -18.24 -28.19
CA ALA A 566 -10.71 -18.24 -27.01
C ALA A 566 -11.81 -17.16 -27.04
N GLY A 567 -11.88 -16.34 -28.10
CA GLY A 567 -12.87 -15.28 -28.25
C GLY A 567 -12.62 -14.07 -27.36
N VAL A 568 -11.39 -13.87 -26.89
CA VAL A 568 -10.98 -12.70 -26.11
C VAL A 568 -11.09 -11.43 -26.97
N ARG A 569 -11.73 -10.39 -26.44
CA ARG A 569 -11.83 -9.09 -27.11
C ARG A 569 -10.42 -8.52 -27.27
N ARG A 570 -10.11 -7.96 -28.45
CA ARG A 570 -8.80 -7.34 -28.68
C ARG A 570 -8.68 -6.06 -27.83
N PRO A 571 -7.54 -5.84 -27.13
CA PRO A 571 -7.30 -4.59 -26.41
C PRO A 571 -7.47 -3.36 -27.32
N PRO A 572 -8.14 -2.30 -26.84
CA PRO A 572 -8.36 -1.07 -27.61
C PRO A 572 -7.07 -0.24 -27.72
N LEU A 573 -6.10 -0.50 -26.82
CA LEU A 573 -4.76 0.04 -26.85
C LEU A 573 -3.78 -0.94 -27.52
N SER A 574 -2.73 -0.39 -28.11
CA SER A 574 -1.53 -1.13 -28.54
C SER A 574 -0.31 -0.48 -27.89
N TRP A 575 0.59 -1.28 -27.33
CA TRP A 575 1.76 -0.75 -26.62
C TRP A 575 3.01 -1.55 -26.93
N ARG A 576 4.16 -0.95 -26.60
CA ARG A 576 5.48 -1.58 -26.64
C ARG A 576 6.27 -1.14 -25.41
N LEU A 577 7.12 -2.03 -24.90
CA LEU A 577 8.14 -1.65 -23.93
C LEU A 577 9.14 -0.75 -24.65
N ALA A 578 9.31 0.47 -24.16
CA ALA A 578 10.28 1.41 -24.68
C ALA A 578 11.58 1.40 -23.86
N GLU A 579 11.52 1.02 -22.58
CA GLU A 579 12.66 0.79 -21.70
C GLU A 579 12.42 -0.44 -20.82
N GLY A 580 13.51 -1.07 -20.36
CA GLY A 580 13.47 -2.26 -19.52
C GLY A 580 13.30 -3.58 -20.28
N PRO A 581 13.20 -4.71 -19.57
CA PRO A 581 13.15 -4.83 -18.11
C PRO A 581 14.50 -4.53 -17.45
N LYS A 582 14.48 -3.86 -16.29
CA LYS A 582 15.65 -3.63 -15.42
C LYS A 582 15.41 -4.35 -14.09
N TYR A 583 16.36 -5.17 -13.66
CA TYR A 583 16.21 -6.08 -12.50
C TYR A 583 16.97 -5.59 -11.25
N GLN A 584 17.50 -4.38 -11.30
CA GLN A 584 18.10 -3.73 -10.14
C GLN A 584 16.99 -3.22 -9.23
N ASN A 585 17.22 -3.25 -7.92
CA ASN A 585 16.39 -2.49 -7.01
C ASN A 585 16.46 -1.02 -7.43
N ALA A 586 15.31 -0.35 -7.49
CA ALA A 586 15.21 1.01 -7.99
C ALA A 586 14.21 1.84 -7.19
N LEU A 587 14.40 3.16 -7.25
CA LEU A 587 13.38 4.14 -6.89
C LEU A 587 13.22 5.12 -8.06
N ALA A 588 11.97 5.41 -8.44
CA ALA A 588 11.69 6.29 -9.56
C ALA A 588 11.29 7.68 -9.08
N THR A 589 11.75 8.71 -9.78
CA THR A 589 11.31 10.10 -9.63
C THR A 589 10.59 10.53 -10.91
N LEU A 590 9.30 10.84 -10.80
CA LEU A 590 8.50 11.48 -11.83
C LEU A 590 8.46 12.99 -11.58
N VAL A 591 8.99 13.77 -12.51
CA VAL A 591 9.01 15.24 -12.49
C VAL A 591 7.97 15.76 -13.46
N LEU A 592 7.05 16.57 -12.95
CA LEU A 592 5.96 17.20 -13.71
C LEU A 592 6.11 18.71 -13.60
N ASP A 593 6.22 19.38 -14.73
CA ASP A 593 6.41 20.82 -14.84
C ASP A 593 5.45 21.38 -15.90
N GLY A 594 4.38 22.02 -15.43
CA GLY A 594 3.24 22.38 -16.26
C GLY A 594 2.66 21.15 -16.97
N ARG A 595 2.87 21.06 -18.29
CA ARG A 595 2.42 19.96 -19.15
C ARG A 595 3.54 18.99 -19.57
N ARG A 596 4.77 19.26 -19.14
CA ARG A 596 5.95 18.42 -19.39
C ARG A 596 6.08 17.36 -18.29
N ALA A 597 6.32 16.12 -18.70
CA ALA A 597 6.60 15.02 -17.78
C ALA A 597 7.92 14.34 -18.13
N GLU A 598 8.72 14.07 -17.11
CA GLU A 598 9.97 13.31 -17.20
C GLU A 598 10.08 12.33 -16.04
N VAL A 599 10.61 11.14 -16.29
CA VAL A 599 10.81 10.12 -15.27
C VAL A 599 12.26 9.64 -15.27
N CYS A 600 12.81 9.42 -14.10
CA CYS A 600 14.14 8.86 -13.88
C CYS A 600 14.05 7.72 -12.86
N TRP A 601 14.63 6.56 -13.18
CA TRP A 601 14.86 5.50 -12.21
C TRP A 601 16.29 5.59 -11.74
N GLU A 602 16.48 5.43 -10.43
CA GLU A 602 17.78 5.46 -9.81
C GLU A 602 18.03 4.16 -9.06
N HIS A 603 19.29 3.73 -9.00
CA HIS A 603 19.69 2.48 -8.36
C HIS A 603 21.05 2.60 -7.69
N VAL A 604 21.43 1.58 -6.92
CA VAL A 604 22.80 1.42 -6.41
C VAL A 604 23.57 0.44 -7.32
N PRO A 605 24.63 0.87 -8.04
CA PRO A 605 25.32 0.03 -9.02
C PRO A 605 26.10 -1.14 -8.44
N HIS A 606 26.65 -1.00 -7.23
CA HIS A 606 27.55 -1.97 -6.63
C HIS A 606 27.04 -2.42 -5.27
N ALA A 607 26.57 -3.67 -5.17
CA ALA A 607 26.13 -4.26 -3.92
C ALA A 607 27.23 -4.24 -2.83
N SER A 608 28.49 -4.44 -3.22
CA SER A 608 29.63 -4.34 -2.28
C SER A 608 29.90 -2.92 -1.79
N ALA A 609 29.49 -1.87 -2.50
CA ALA A 609 29.59 -0.49 -2.02
C ALA A 609 28.52 -0.17 -0.97
N ALA A 610 27.40 -0.90 -0.98
CA ALA A 610 26.33 -0.76 0.01
C ALA A 610 26.64 -1.43 1.37
N VAL A 611 27.78 -2.12 1.48
CA VAL A 611 28.15 -2.94 2.65
C VAL A 611 29.55 -2.61 3.21
N ARG A 612 30.36 -1.82 2.49
CA ARG A 612 31.68 -1.40 3.00
C ARG A 612 31.50 -0.41 4.15
N ASN A 613 31.77 -0.86 5.37
CA ASN A 613 31.92 0.02 6.51
C ASN A 613 32.95 1.11 6.20
N ASP A 614 32.60 2.34 6.53
CA ASP A 614 33.55 3.43 6.62
C ASP A 614 34.66 3.02 7.60
N PRO A 615 35.96 3.24 7.32
CA PRO A 615 37.03 3.02 8.28
C PRO A 615 36.80 3.72 9.65
N ASP A 616 35.96 4.77 9.68
CA ASP A 616 35.53 5.46 10.89
C ASP A 616 34.33 4.79 11.61
N GLY A 617 33.91 3.60 11.19
CA GLY A 617 32.79 2.85 11.79
C GLY A 617 31.39 3.37 11.43
N ARG A 618 31.28 4.28 10.46
CA ARG A 618 29.99 4.77 9.94
C ARG A 618 29.35 3.76 8.99
N PRO A 619 28.01 3.69 8.95
CA PRO A 619 27.33 2.79 8.02
C PRO A 619 27.66 3.13 6.56
N PRO A 620 27.77 2.13 5.67
CA PRO A 620 28.07 2.29 4.26
C PRO A 620 27.12 3.29 3.59
N ARG A 621 27.69 4.17 2.75
CA ARG A 621 26.98 5.16 1.94
C ARG A 621 26.87 4.67 0.49
N PRO A 622 25.73 4.10 0.09
CA PRO A 622 25.60 3.52 -1.24
C PRO A 622 25.54 4.63 -2.31
N PRO A 623 26.38 4.58 -3.36
CA PRO A 623 26.32 5.55 -4.44
C PRO A 623 25.05 5.33 -5.26
N VAL A 624 24.14 6.30 -5.27
CA VAL A 624 22.93 6.26 -6.10
C VAL A 624 23.24 6.86 -7.47
N ALA A 625 22.97 6.09 -8.52
CA ALA A 625 23.18 6.48 -9.92
C ALA A 625 21.89 6.36 -10.74
N GLU A 626 21.83 7.07 -11.86
CA GLU A 626 20.75 6.95 -12.83
C GLU A 626 20.79 5.58 -13.51
N LEU A 627 19.66 4.86 -13.47
CA LEU A 627 19.45 3.58 -14.13
C LEU A 627 18.86 3.76 -15.54
N MET A 628 17.87 4.64 -15.67
CA MET A 628 17.27 5.05 -16.94
C MET A 628 16.45 6.34 -16.77
N ARG A 629 16.39 7.19 -17.81
CA ARG A 629 15.61 8.43 -17.84
C ARG A 629 14.80 8.54 -19.13
N ARG A 630 13.60 9.11 -19.04
CA ARG A 630 12.74 9.34 -20.21
C ARG A 630 11.90 10.61 -20.08
N THR A 631 11.95 11.46 -21.11
CA THR A 631 10.96 12.52 -21.32
C THR A 631 9.70 11.92 -21.95
N LEU A 632 8.55 12.11 -21.31
CA LEU A 632 7.26 11.51 -21.67
C LEU A 632 6.40 12.44 -22.52
N SER A 633 6.40 13.74 -22.19
CA SER A 633 5.78 14.83 -22.93
C SER A 633 6.72 16.03 -22.94
N GLY A 634 6.54 16.93 -23.90
CA GLY A 634 7.36 18.13 -24.09
C GLY A 634 6.52 19.30 -24.55
#